data_AF-A0A0K8R1A1-F1
#
_entry.id   AF-A0A0K8R1A1-F1
#
_cell.length_a   1.000
_cell.length_b   1.000
_cell.length_c   1.000
_cell.angle_alpha   90.00
_cell.angle_beta   90.00
_cell.angle_gamma   90.00
#
_symmetry.space_group_name_H-M   'P 1'
#
loop_
_entity.id
_entity.type
_entity.pdbx_description
1 polymer ?
#
loop_
_entity_poly.entity_id
_entity_poly.type
_entity_poly.pdbx_seq_one_letter_code
_entity_poly.pdbx_strand_id
1 'polypeptide(L)'
;MNAKVKAIVSHIFFVGWVIAFVINLNDKEEYASFYIRQNLGILLAGMAVGLFSEFPVIGWLISALGGLLVFIFWLMSLIWSISGEMKTVPWIGQYFQDWFRTF
;
A
#
# COMPACT_ATOMS: atom_id res chain seq x y z
N MET A 1 18.86 -5.86 5.85
CA MET A 1 17.92 -6.21 4.76
C MET A 1 17.93 -5.04 3.79
N ASN A 2 18.19 -5.26 2.49
CA ASN A 2 18.30 -4.14 1.54
C ASN A 2 16.94 -3.50 1.23
N ALA A 3 16.94 -2.33 0.59
CA ALA A 3 15.74 -1.55 0.28
C ALA A 3 14.68 -2.36 -0.47
N LYS A 4 15.11 -3.15 -1.46
CA LYS A 4 14.21 -3.93 -2.31
C LYS A 4 13.47 -5.00 -1.52
N VAL A 5 14.16 -5.71 -0.63
CA VAL A 5 13.51 -6.70 0.24
C VAL A 5 12.57 -6.01 1.24
N LYS A 6 12.94 -4.87 1.82
CA LYS A 6 12.03 -4.05 2.66
C LYS A 6 10.75 -3.67 1.90
N ALA A 7 10.88 -3.19 0.67
CA ALA A 7 9.76 -2.82 -0.18
C ALA A 7 8.85 -4.02 -0.53
N ILE A 8 9.41 -5.19 -0.84
CA ILE A 8 8.58 -6.39 -1.12
C ILE A 8 7.89 -6.87 0.16
N VAL A 9 8.61 -6.93 1.28
CA VAL A 9 8.06 -7.35 2.59
C VAL A 9 6.91 -6.44 3.04
N SER A 10 6.95 -5.15 2.70
CA SER A 10 5.87 -4.23 3.08
C SER A 10 4.51 -4.62 2.48
N HIS A 11 4.47 -5.48 1.46
CA HIS A 11 3.24 -5.95 0.81
C HIS A 11 2.62 -7.19 1.49
N ILE A 12 3.28 -7.83 2.47
CA ILE A 12 2.76 -9.01 3.18
C ILE A 12 1.76 -8.56 4.27
N PHE A 13 0.63 -8.01 3.81
CA PHE A 13 -0.45 -7.48 4.64
C PHE A 13 0.06 -6.55 5.77
N PHE A 14 -0.71 -6.41 6.85
CA PHE A 14 -0.37 -5.53 7.96
C PHE A 14 0.92 -5.95 8.68
N VAL A 15 1.14 -7.25 8.87
CA VAL A 15 2.31 -7.75 9.61
C VAL A 15 3.61 -7.46 8.86
N GLY A 16 3.67 -7.77 7.56
CA GLY A 16 4.83 -7.47 6.73
C GLY A 16 5.08 -5.97 6.61
N TRP A 17 4.02 -5.18 6.52
CA TRP A 17 4.11 -3.72 6.52
C TRP A 17 4.79 -3.19 7.79
N VAL A 18 4.37 -3.64 8.98
CA VAL A 18 4.98 -3.22 10.26
C VAL A 18 6.46 -3.62 10.32
N ILE A 19 6.80 -4.84 9.91
CA ILE A 19 8.19 -5.32 9.88
C ILE A 19 9.05 -4.44 8.97
N ALA A 20 8.59 -4.18 7.74
CA ALA A 20 9.31 -3.35 6.78
C ALA A 20 9.50 -1.91 7.31
N PHE A 21 8.45 -1.35 7.93
CA PHE A 21 8.49 -0.02 8.53
C PHE A 21 9.53 0.08 9.65
N VAL A 22 9.49 -0.82 10.64
CA VAL A 22 10.43 -0.81 11.78
C VAL A 22 11.87 -0.99 11.33
N ILE A 23 12.13 -1.90 10.39
CA ILE A 23 13.50 -2.11 9.87
C ILE A 23 13.98 -0.86 9.13
N ASN A 24 13.12 -0.24 8.33
CA ASN A 24 13.47 0.97 7.57
C ASN A 24 13.64 2.21 8.44
N LEU A 25 13.04 2.28 9.63
CA LEU A 25 13.28 3.40 10.56
C LEU A 25 14.73 3.46 11.06
N ASN A 26 15.36 2.30 11.26
CA ASN A 26 16.74 2.22 11.72
C ASN A 26 17.76 2.44 10.59
N ASP A 27 17.43 2.00 9.39
CA ASP A 27 18.26 2.12 8.19
C ASP A 27 17.38 2.62 7.03
N LYS A 28 17.17 3.94 7.00
CA LYS A 28 16.23 4.58 6.07
C LYS A 28 16.75 4.53 4.65
N GLU A 29 15.99 3.90 3.78
CA GLU A 29 16.23 3.91 2.33
C GLU A 29 14.98 4.38 1.59
N GLU A 30 15.15 5.36 0.70
CA GLU A 30 14.03 6.03 0.02
C GLU A 30 13.15 5.06 -0.77
N TYR A 31 13.76 4.07 -1.44
CA TYR A 31 13.02 3.05 -2.18
C TYR A 31 12.08 2.23 -1.28
N ALA A 32 12.55 1.85 -0.09
CA ALA A 32 11.73 1.15 0.89
C ALA A 32 10.66 2.07 1.46
N SER A 33 11.02 3.30 1.85
CA SER A 33 10.08 4.31 2.36
C SER A 33 8.94 4.55 1.37
N PHE A 34 9.24 4.69 0.08
CA PHE A 34 8.25 4.89 -0.98
C PHE A 34 7.17 3.80 -0.99
N TYR A 35 7.57 2.52 -0.98
CA TYR A 35 6.64 1.39 -1.00
C TYR A 35 5.94 1.16 0.35
N ILE A 36 6.59 1.48 1.46
CA ILE A 36 5.97 1.46 2.79
C ILE A 36 4.83 2.49 2.85
N ARG A 37 5.06 3.73 2.40
CA ARG A 37 4.03 4.78 2.32
C ARG A 37 2.89 4.41 1.37
N GLN A 38 3.23 3.92 0.17
CA GLN A 38 2.23 3.49 -0.81
C GLN A 38 1.37 2.36 -0.25
N ASN A 39 1.97 1.34 0.35
CA ASN A 39 1.21 0.20 0.84
C ASN A 39 0.40 0.52 2.10
N LEU A 40 0.84 1.47 2.93
CA LEU A 40 0.00 2.01 4.00
C LEU A 40 -1.28 2.64 3.44
N GLY A 41 -1.15 3.47 2.40
CA GLY A 41 -2.29 4.09 1.74
C GLY A 41 -3.25 3.08 1.12
N ILE A 42 -2.73 2.05 0.47
CA ILE A 42 -3.52 0.95 -0.10
C ILE A 42 -4.25 0.17 1.02
N LEU A 43 -3.58 -0.13 2.14
CA LEU A 43 -4.17 -0.82 3.28
C LEU A 43 -5.33 0.00 3.89
N LEU A 44 -5.12 1.30 4.10
CA LEU A 44 -6.14 2.21 4.63
C LEU A 44 -7.31 2.39 3.65
N ALA A 45 -7.03 2.47 2.33
CA ALA A 45 -8.07 2.49 1.31
C ALA A 45 -8.90 1.21 1.32
N GLY A 46 -8.27 0.05 1.48
CA GLY A 46 -8.95 -1.24 1.64
C GLY A 46 -9.86 -1.28 2.87
N MET A 47 -9.38 -0.78 4.00
CA MET A 47 -10.19 -0.64 5.22
C MET A 47 -11.40 0.29 4.98
N ALA A 48 -11.20 1.44 4.35
CA ALA A 48 -12.27 2.40 4.05
C ALA A 48 -13.34 1.80 3.13
N VAL A 49 -12.94 1.08 2.08
CA VAL A 49 -13.86 0.35 1.19
C VAL A 49 -14.62 -0.75 1.93
N GLY A 50 -13.97 -1.44 2.87
CA GLY A 50 -14.57 -2.49 3.70
C GLY A 50 -15.73 -1.99 4.57
N LEU A 51 -15.67 -0.73 5.03
CA LEU A 51 -16.74 -0.13 5.85
C LEU A 51 -18.08 -0.01 5.12
N PHE A 52 -18.07 0.03 3.78
CA PHE A 52 -19.31 0.09 3.01
C PHE A 52 -20.09 -1.24 3.00
N SER A 53 -19.47 -2.35 3.41
CA SER A 53 -20.10 -3.67 3.36
C SER A 53 -21.28 -3.82 4.33
N GLU A 54 -21.38 -2.94 5.32
CA GLU A 54 -22.49 -2.85 6.29
C GLU A 54 -23.79 -2.33 5.67
N PHE A 55 -23.74 -1.67 4.50
CA PHE A 55 -24.92 -1.16 3.81
C PHE A 55 -25.43 -2.18 2.77
N PRO A 56 -26.66 -2.72 2.92
CA PRO A 56 -27.19 -3.72 2.00
C PRO A 56 -27.29 -3.20 0.55
N VAL A 57 -27.09 -4.11 -0.41
CA VAL A 57 -27.22 -3.88 -1.86
C VAL A 57 -26.19 -2.88 -2.43
N ILE A 58 -26.31 -1.59 -2.10
CA ILE A 58 -25.43 -0.54 -2.64
C ILE A 58 -24.02 -0.66 -2.04
N GLY A 59 -23.94 -0.85 -0.72
CA GLY A 59 -22.67 -0.98 -0.03
C GLY A 59 -21.88 -2.20 -0.49
N TRP A 60 -22.56 -3.33 -0.71
CA TRP A 60 -21.93 -4.53 -1.26
C TRP A 60 -21.31 -4.30 -2.64
N LEU A 61 -22.00 -3.58 -3.53
CA LEU A 61 -21.48 -3.25 -4.85
C LEU A 61 -20.24 -2.35 -4.75
N ILE A 62 -20.29 -1.32 -3.89
CA ILE A 62 -19.16 -0.42 -3.65
C ILE A 62 -17.97 -1.21 -3.07
N SER A 63 -18.20 -2.06 -2.07
CA SER A 63 -17.16 -2.86 -1.46
C SER A 63 -16.56 -3.88 -2.43
N ALA A 64 -17.36 -4.49 -3.31
CA ALA A 64 -16.87 -5.44 -4.31
C ALA A 64 -15.99 -4.74 -5.37
N LEU A 65 -16.50 -3.67 -5.98
CA LEU A 65 -15.77 -2.94 -7.03
C LEU A 65 -14.56 -2.19 -6.48
N GLY A 66 -14.72 -1.53 -5.33
CA GLY A 66 -13.63 -0.86 -4.63
C GLY A 66 -12.58 -1.85 -4.15
N GLY A 67 -12.98 -3.02 -3.65
CA GLY A 67 -12.06 -4.06 -3.19
C GLY A 67 -11.23 -4.62 -4.32
N LEU A 68 -11.85 -4.85 -5.49
CA LEU A 68 -11.13 -5.23 -6.70
C LEU A 68 -10.13 -4.16 -7.13
N LEU A 69 -10.51 -2.88 -7.11
CA LEU A 69 -9.61 -1.78 -7.46
C LEU A 69 -8.42 -1.67 -6.50
N VAL A 70 -8.67 -1.76 -5.19
CA VAL A 70 -7.61 -1.76 -4.17
C VAL A 70 -6.67 -2.94 -4.37
N PHE A 71 -7.19 -4.13 -4.68
CA PHE A 71 -6.37 -5.31 -4.96
C PHE A 71 -5.51 -5.13 -6.23
N ILE A 72 -6.04 -4.51 -7.28
CA ILE A 72 -5.26 -4.15 -8.48
C ILE A 72 -4.13 -3.18 -8.12
N PHE A 73 -4.39 -2.16 -7.32
CA PHE A 73 -3.36 -1.23 -6.87
C PHE A 73 -2.29 -1.91 -6.03
N TRP A 74 -2.68 -2.82 -5.12
CA TRP A 74 -1.73 -3.64 -4.37
C TRP A 74 -0.84 -4.48 -5.29
N LEU A 75 -1.41 -5.15 -6.30
CA LEU A 75 -0.66 -5.93 -7.29
C LEU A 75 0.30 -5.06 -8.10
N MET A 76 -0.14 -3.90 -8.59
CA MET A 76 0.71 -2.97 -9.33
C MET A 76 1.89 -2.50 -8.49
N SER A 77 1.63 -2.11 -7.23
CA SER A 77 2.66 -1.71 -6.28
C SER A 77 3.67 -2.85 -6.03
N LEU A 78 3.18 -4.09 -5.84
CA LEU A 78 4.05 -5.24 -5.65
C LEU A 78 4.94 -5.49 -6.87
N ILE A 79 4.36 -5.49 -8.07
CA ILE A 79 5.10 -5.72 -9.33
C ILE A 79 6.21 -4.67 -9.50
N TRP A 80 5.93 -3.39 -9.27
CA TRP A 80 6.93 -2.34 -9.39
C TRP A 80 8.00 -2.38 -8.29
N SER A 81 7.63 -2.85 -7.08
CA SER A 81 8.60 -3.10 -6.00
C SER A 81 9.59 -4.23 -6.35
N ILE A 82 9.15 -5.18 -7.18
CA ILE A 82 9.99 -6.27 -7.69
C ILE A 82 10.83 -5.80 -8.89
N SER A 83 10.30 -4.90 -9.74
CA SER A 83 11.04 -4.40 -10.91
C SER A 83 12.16 -3.41 -10.54
N GLY A 84 12.14 -2.82 -9.34
CA GLY A 84 13.14 -1.83 -8.94
C GLY A 84 12.79 -0.40 -9.32
N GLU A 85 11.60 -0.17 -9.87
CA GLU A 85 11.11 1.16 -10.23
C GLU A 85 10.36 1.78 -9.05
N MET A 86 10.34 3.11 -8.90
CA MET A 86 9.46 3.80 -7.95
C MET A 86 8.28 4.39 -8.71
N LYS A 87 7.13 3.71 -8.66
CA LYS A 87 5.92 4.12 -9.39
C LYS A 87 4.73 4.19 -8.44
N THR A 88 4.02 5.31 -8.51
CA THR A 88 2.81 5.52 -7.74
C THR A 88 1.64 4.78 -8.39
N VAL A 89 0.77 4.16 -7.59
CA VAL A 89 -0.49 3.63 -8.13
C VAL A 89 -1.33 4.77 -8.74
N PRO A 90 -2.07 4.53 -9.84
CA PRO A 90 -2.82 5.58 -10.52
C PRO A 90 -3.79 6.32 -9.62
N TRP A 91 -4.04 7.58 -9.96
CA TRP A 91 -5.04 8.49 -9.35
C TRP A 91 -4.81 8.89 -7.89
N ILE A 92 -4.35 7.98 -7.04
CA ILE A 92 -4.28 8.20 -5.59
C ILE A 92 -2.90 7.96 -4.98
N GLY A 93 -1.99 7.29 -5.70
CA GLY A 93 -0.67 6.93 -5.16
C GLY A 93 0.18 8.15 -4.77
N GLN A 94 0.03 9.27 -5.49
CA GLN A 94 0.73 10.51 -5.15
C GLN A 94 0.27 11.07 -3.79
N TYR A 95 -1.03 11.02 -3.50
CA TYR A 95 -1.54 11.45 -2.20
C TYR A 95 -0.98 10.61 -1.05
N PHE A 96 -0.77 9.30 -1.27
CA PHE A 96 -0.13 8.46 -0.26
C PHE A 96 1.31 8.92 0.03
N GLN A 97 2.07 9.31 -1.00
CA GLN A 97 3.42 9.83 -0.79
C GLN A 97 3.39 11.15 0.00
N ASP A 98 2.41 12.02 -0.27
CA ASP A 98 2.30 13.33 0.37
C ASP A 98 1.82 13.22 1.83
N TRP A 99 0.78 12.43 2.10
CA TRP A 99 0.21 12.24 3.44
C TRP A 99 1.17 11.54 4.40
N PHE A 100 2.00 10.65 3.88
CA PHE A 100 2.88 9.80 4.67
C PHE A 100 4.35 10.20 4.58
N ARG A 101 4.65 11.37 4.01
CA ARG A 101 6.02 11.87 3.77
C ARG A 101 6.88 11.96 5.03
N THR A 102 6.26 12.05 6.20
CA THR A 102 6.93 12.22 7.49
C THR A 102 7.70 10.99 7.95
N PHE A 103 7.44 9.81 7.35
CA PHE A 103 8.11 8.56 7.65
C PHE A 103 9.08 8.16 6.53
#